data_AF-A0A6J6S0D6-F1
#
_entry.id   AF-A0A6J6S0D6-F1
#
_cell.length_a   1.000
_cell.length_b   1.000
_cell.length_c   1.000
_cell.angle_alpha   90.00
_cell.angle_beta   90.00
_cell.angle_gamma   90.00
#
_symmetry.space_group_name_H-M   'P 1'
#
loop_
_entity.id
_entity.type
_entity.pdbx_description
1 polymer ?
#
loop_
_entity_poly.entity_id
_entity_poly.type
_entity_poly.pdbx_seq_one_letter_code
_entity_poly.pdbx_strand_id
1 'polypeptide(L)'
;MLKLKKIKLVATLIAALLIISAQVTPANAAVSLGSGTTASAVASNRTTIFSTLLGSNPLALSGYNADQVLLAIVSTTSGTLQISNTNGLTLATGYQNPISAAAASIAFVGTQENVNSALTSLKINAGEFSPAAQSVTLTVSNRGTTAVAYNSINGHYYEFINNAAINWTVAFRAITGINIPGGPISAIDEANRLAQSSSSGCARTFNGLCGYFATSTTATENDFITTKVGTSAAWLGGSDRNQVDNWIWYDPKSPEYKVQLSNGSTAMPGGFANWNRGEPNGRDQENALQILSGGAGKWNDLREAHTDPGALMGYVVEYGGITGEVQTLPSAIRTINFNLAQTYNVAYDKNQGVGTPPAEGWYLPGETFVVPDGSGISYDGFTFNGWYEGLRQVAVGSTYTMPSFYKSFVAQWIVKLPLQTDRADSMTPLQGLQGTPVTISGSFTRPVTSIRIDNSIVVKANITQNATSLKFLMPRHTEGSVKVSIDNGADPVLQSFTFAFGKPIVAMNADYGTVEFGSDKSTLLASANKDMNSLITKISLLSGTKVITLKGIEIENPKKVTAISDYNKLVTARINLVTAAIKKIMPQVVVNTALTKTKAPAKITDLKSNKAYLIVTLGLKVS
;
A
#
# COMPACT_ATOMS: atom_id res chain seq x y z
N MET A 1 97.81 12.70 -39.00
CA MET A 1 98.09 14.15 -39.12
C MET A 1 96.80 14.88 -39.46
N LEU A 2 96.54 16.00 -38.76
CA LEU A 2 95.75 17.19 -39.12
C LEU A 2 94.33 16.99 -39.72
N LYS A 3 93.23 17.33 -39.03
CA LYS A 3 92.67 18.69 -38.84
C LYS A 3 92.79 19.61 -40.07
N LEU A 4 91.65 19.99 -40.67
CA LEU A 4 91.16 21.39 -40.85
C LEU A 4 89.85 21.38 -41.67
N LYS A 5 88.73 21.88 -41.11
CA LYS A 5 88.05 23.17 -41.41
C LYS A 5 87.44 23.24 -42.83
N LYS A 6 86.25 23.77 -43.12
CA LYS A 6 85.08 24.34 -42.40
C LYS A 6 84.12 24.79 -43.54
N ILE A 7 82.80 24.54 -43.42
CA ILE A 7 81.69 25.49 -43.71
C ILE A 7 81.49 25.94 -45.20
N LYS A 8 80.34 25.75 -45.87
CA LYS A 8 79.02 26.44 -45.71
C LYS A 8 77.99 25.75 -46.66
N LEU A 9 76.89 25.18 -46.13
CA LEU A 9 75.49 25.68 -46.20
C LEU A 9 74.75 25.48 -47.55
N VAL A 10 73.70 24.62 -47.56
CA VAL A 10 72.29 24.91 -47.90
C VAL A 10 71.55 23.65 -48.42
N ALA A 11 70.50 23.27 -47.65
CA ALA A 11 69.26 22.57 -47.98
C ALA A 11 69.23 21.31 -48.89
N THR A 12 68.91 20.14 -48.30
CA THR A 12 67.95 19.19 -48.92
C THR A 12 67.31 18.27 -47.87
N LEU A 13 66.00 18.08 -48.00
CA LEU A 13 65.08 17.21 -47.25
C LEU A 13 65.66 15.83 -46.87
N ILE A 14 65.46 15.43 -45.62
CA ILE A 14 65.44 14.01 -45.22
C ILE A 14 63.97 13.63 -45.06
N ALA A 15 63.43 12.87 -46.02
CA ALA A 15 62.17 12.17 -45.85
C ALA A 15 62.46 10.92 -45.00
N ALA A 16 62.11 10.97 -43.71
CA ALA A 16 62.04 9.78 -42.88
C ALA A 16 60.81 8.97 -43.30
N LEU A 17 61.05 7.80 -43.91
CA LEU A 17 60.03 6.81 -44.21
C LEU A 17 59.57 6.19 -42.88
N LEU A 18 58.60 6.84 -42.23
CA LEU A 18 57.84 6.25 -41.13
C LEU A 18 56.98 5.13 -41.72
N ILE A 19 57.39 3.88 -41.49
CA ILE A 19 56.47 2.75 -41.55
C ILE A 19 55.53 2.94 -40.36
N ILE A 20 54.44 3.66 -40.59
CA ILE A 20 53.27 3.62 -39.74
C ILE A 20 52.74 2.20 -39.91
N SER A 21 53.07 1.31 -38.99
CA SER A 21 52.19 0.20 -38.69
C SER A 21 50.90 0.85 -38.22
N ALA A 22 49.99 1.09 -39.14
CA ALA A 22 48.60 1.33 -38.80
C ALA A 22 48.17 0.02 -38.13
N GLN A 23 48.28 -0.03 -36.80
CA GLN A 23 47.33 -0.81 -36.04
C GLN A 23 45.99 -0.23 -36.43
N VAL A 24 45.34 -0.88 -37.39
CA VAL A 24 43.91 -0.77 -37.55
C VAL A 24 43.39 -1.34 -36.26
N THR A 25 43.19 -0.48 -35.26
CA THR A 25 42.25 -0.78 -34.20
C THR A 25 40.95 -1.09 -34.93
N PRO A 26 40.41 -2.33 -34.88
CA PRO A 26 39.12 -2.57 -35.46
C PRO A 26 38.16 -1.54 -34.86
N ALA A 27 37.39 -0.89 -35.72
CA ALA A 27 36.34 0.03 -35.33
C ALA A 27 35.20 -0.77 -34.67
N ASN A 28 35.49 -1.32 -33.50
CA ASN A 28 34.55 -1.96 -32.59
C ASN A 28 34.79 -1.36 -31.20
N ALA A 29 34.93 -0.03 -31.16
CA ALA A 29 35.11 0.72 -29.93
C ALA A 29 33.82 0.67 -29.10
N ALA A 30 33.93 -0.04 -27.96
CA ALA A 30 33.03 -0.05 -26.81
C ALA A 30 31.58 -0.53 -27.05
N VAL A 31 31.36 -1.84 -26.88
CA VAL A 31 30.04 -2.35 -26.45
C VAL A 31 29.85 -1.96 -24.98
N SER A 32 29.47 -0.71 -24.72
CA SER A 32 29.26 -0.21 -23.37
C SER A 32 27.85 -0.58 -22.89
N LEU A 33 27.71 -1.77 -22.31
CA LEU A 33 26.72 -1.98 -21.27
C LEU A 33 27.31 -1.47 -19.95
N GLY A 34 27.11 -0.18 -19.62
CA GLY A 34 27.59 0.40 -18.36
C GLY A 34 27.19 -0.41 -17.11
N SER A 35 27.86 -0.20 -15.98
CA SER A 35 27.63 -0.96 -14.74
C SER A 35 26.17 -0.91 -14.27
N GLY A 36 25.66 -2.06 -13.82
CA GLY A 36 24.36 -2.14 -13.16
C GLY A 36 24.30 -1.28 -11.91
N THR A 37 23.28 -0.42 -11.80
CA THR A 37 22.99 0.32 -10.58
C THR A 37 21.81 -0.33 -9.85
N THR A 38 21.81 -0.25 -8.52
CA THR A 38 20.63 -0.56 -7.72
C THR A 38 19.61 0.55 -7.87
N ALA A 39 18.42 0.23 -8.34
CA ALA A 39 17.28 1.13 -8.40
C ALA A 39 16.22 0.70 -7.38
N SER A 40 15.56 1.65 -6.73
CA SER A 40 14.36 1.33 -5.93
C SER A 40 13.15 1.46 -6.85
N ALA A 41 12.45 0.36 -7.05
CA ALA A 41 11.50 0.26 -8.13
C ALA A 41 10.32 -0.62 -7.72
N VAL A 42 9.14 -0.02 -7.69
CA VAL A 42 7.94 -0.69 -7.23
C VAL A 42 7.29 -1.57 -8.31
N ALA A 43 7.55 -2.87 -8.28
CA ALA A 43 6.76 -3.84 -9.03
C ALA A 43 5.82 -4.58 -8.07
N SER A 44 4.52 -4.53 -8.34
CA SER A 44 3.53 -5.39 -7.69
C SER A 44 3.43 -6.72 -8.44
N ASN A 45 2.51 -7.61 -8.03
CA ASN A 45 2.07 -8.76 -8.82
C ASN A 45 1.34 -8.36 -10.13
N ARG A 46 1.33 -7.07 -10.48
CA ARG A 46 0.76 -6.53 -11.71
C ARG A 46 1.86 -6.26 -12.71
N THR A 47 1.54 -6.50 -13.97
CA THR A 47 2.41 -6.19 -15.09
C THR A 47 2.63 -4.68 -15.22
N THR A 48 3.88 -4.24 -15.17
CA THR A 48 4.28 -2.82 -15.32
C THR A 48 5.37 -2.68 -16.38
N ILE A 49 5.46 -1.51 -17.04
CA ILE A 49 6.56 -1.23 -17.98
C ILE A 49 7.85 -1.01 -17.18
N PHE A 50 8.89 -1.78 -17.50
CA PHE A 50 10.15 -1.84 -16.76
C PHE A 50 10.93 -0.51 -16.79
N SER A 51 10.84 0.26 -17.88
CA SER A 51 11.47 1.58 -17.95
C SER A 51 10.70 2.64 -17.16
N THR A 52 9.36 2.59 -17.13
CA THR A 52 8.53 3.47 -16.29
C THR A 52 8.83 3.25 -14.81
N LEU A 53 9.06 2.00 -14.41
CA LEU A 53 9.47 1.60 -13.08
C LEU A 53 10.78 2.27 -12.62
N LEU A 54 11.69 2.56 -13.58
CA LEU A 54 13.04 3.05 -13.32
C LEU A 54 13.27 4.51 -13.76
N GLY A 55 12.25 5.16 -14.33
CA GLY A 55 12.34 6.52 -14.88
C GLY A 55 13.26 6.68 -16.09
N SER A 56 13.80 5.59 -16.64
CA SER A 56 14.71 5.58 -17.81
C SER A 56 14.71 4.19 -18.47
N ASN A 57 15.29 4.05 -19.67
CA ASN A 57 15.57 2.72 -20.26
C ASN A 57 17.04 2.32 -20.00
N PRO A 58 17.35 1.70 -18.85
CA PRO A 58 18.73 1.36 -18.50
C PRO A 58 19.30 0.22 -19.33
N LEU A 59 18.45 -0.49 -20.10
CA LEU A 59 18.83 -1.62 -20.92
C LEU A 59 19.17 -1.23 -22.37
N ALA A 60 19.12 0.06 -22.71
CA ALA A 60 19.38 0.52 -24.06
C ALA A 60 20.78 0.11 -24.58
N LEU A 61 20.79 -0.29 -25.85
CA LEU A 61 21.95 -0.72 -26.61
C LEU A 61 22.51 0.43 -27.46
N SER A 62 23.83 0.44 -27.61
CA SER A 62 24.56 1.34 -28.50
C SER A 62 25.85 0.66 -28.97
N GLY A 63 26.43 1.12 -30.08
CA GLY A 63 27.72 0.64 -30.59
C GLY A 63 27.64 -0.53 -31.60
N TYR A 64 26.44 -0.98 -31.97
CA TYR A 64 26.24 -2.00 -33.01
C TYR A 64 25.92 -1.36 -34.36
N ASN A 65 26.40 -1.97 -35.44
CA ASN A 65 26.08 -1.54 -36.81
C ASN A 65 24.62 -1.86 -37.15
N ALA A 66 24.03 -1.10 -38.06
CA ALA A 66 22.62 -1.21 -38.42
C ALA A 66 22.23 -2.57 -39.03
N ASP A 67 23.19 -3.25 -39.67
CA ASP A 67 23.05 -4.56 -40.31
C ASP A 67 23.33 -5.74 -39.37
N GLN A 68 23.85 -5.48 -38.16
CA GLN A 68 24.15 -6.53 -37.20
C GLN A 68 22.87 -7.11 -36.61
N VAL A 69 22.77 -8.44 -36.65
CA VAL A 69 21.68 -9.20 -36.05
C VAL A 69 22.11 -9.67 -34.66
N LEU A 70 21.39 -9.21 -33.65
CA LEU A 70 21.67 -9.44 -32.24
C LEU A 70 20.69 -10.46 -31.67
N LEU A 71 21.18 -11.31 -30.78
CA LEU A 71 20.36 -12.10 -29.86
C LEU A 71 20.31 -11.37 -28.52
N ALA A 72 19.14 -10.89 -28.14
CA ALA A 72 18.91 -10.33 -26.82
C ALA A 72 18.17 -11.36 -25.96
N ILE A 73 18.75 -11.71 -24.81
CA ILE A 73 18.14 -12.58 -23.80
C ILE A 73 17.93 -11.73 -22.55
N VAL A 74 16.69 -11.66 -22.06
CA VAL A 74 16.33 -10.94 -20.85
C VAL A 74 15.78 -11.93 -19.84
N SER A 75 16.41 -12.04 -18.68
CA SER A 75 16.01 -12.93 -17.59
C SER A 75 15.72 -12.15 -16.31
N THR A 76 14.75 -12.60 -15.52
CA THR A 76 14.42 -12.02 -14.22
C THR A 76 14.63 -13.06 -13.09
N THR A 77 15.03 -12.59 -11.91
CA THR A 77 15.10 -13.46 -10.71
C THR A 77 13.74 -13.71 -10.06
N SER A 78 12.74 -12.86 -10.35
CA SER A 78 11.37 -13.06 -9.90
C SER A 78 10.33 -12.78 -10.98
N GLY A 79 9.24 -13.54 -10.92
CA GLY A 79 8.10 -13.37 -11.80
C GLY A 79 8.40 -13.62 -13.27
N THR A 80 7.79 -12.83 -14.16
CA THR A 80 7.86 -13.01 -15.61
C THR A 80 8.11 -11.70 -16.35
N LEU A 81 8.77 -11.79 -17.50
CA LEU A 81 9.03 -10.72 -18.44
C LEU A 81 8.18 -10.90 -19.70
N GLN A 82 7.82 -9.79 -20.33
CA GLN A 82 7.08 -9.77 -21.59
C GLN A 82 7.46 -8.53 -22.39
N ILE A 83 7.47 -8.58 -23.72
CA ILE A 83 7.52 -7.39 -24.58
C ILE A 83 6.19 -7.22 -25.32
N SER A 84 5.76 -5.97 -25.54
CA SER A 84 4.57 -5.68 -26.34
C SER A 84 4.88 -5.19 -27.75
N ASN A 85 6.08 -4.64 -27.98
CA ASN A 85 6.54 -4.29 -29.32
C ASN A 85 7.44 -5.39 -29.87
N THR A 86 6.97 -6.04 -30.94
CA THR A 86 7.66 -7.18 -31.57
C THR A 86 8.09 -6.85 -33.01
N ASN A 87 8.02 -5.58 -33.41
CA ASN A 87 8.27 -5.16 -34.78
C ASN A 87 9.73 -5.44 -35.19
N GLY A 88 9.90 -6.08 -36.35
CA GLY A 88 11.22 -6.44 -36.88
C GLY A 88 12.01 -7.42 -36.03
N LEU A 89 11.35 -8.12 -35.09
CA LEU A 89 11.96 -9.16 -34.28
C LEU A 89 11.62 -10.55 -34.79
N THR A 90 12.57 -11.47 -34.64
CA THR A 90 12.39 -12.91 -34.88
C THR A 90 12.45 -13.67 -33.56
N LEU A 91 11.69 -14.76 -33.48
CA LEU A 91 11.69 -15.65 -32.32
C LEU A 91 13.04 -16.36 -32.17
N ALA A 92 13.57 -16.40 -30.95
CA ALA A 92 14.72 -17.24 -30.63
C ALA A 92 14.24 -18.64 -30.20
N THR A 93 14.70 -19.68 -30.89
CA THR A 93 14.35 -21.08 -30.59
C THR A 93 14.69 -21.47 -29.14
N GLY A 94 13.76 -22.17 -28.48
CA GLY A 94 13.90 -22.63 -27.10
C GLY A 94 13.63 -21.56 -26.03
N TYR A 95 13.02 -20.43 -26.41
CA TYR A 95 12.52 -19.41 -25.48
C TYR A 95 10.99 -19.27 -25.60
N GLN A 96 10.43 -18.16 -25.11
CA GLN A 96 9.00 -17.89 -25.12
C GLN A 96 8.40 -17.99 -26.53
N ASN A 97 7.22 -18.60 -26.68
CA ASN A 97 6.51 -18.70 -27.95
C ASN A 97 5.00 -18.50 -27.71
N PRO A 98 4.33 -17.51 -28.34
CA PRO A 98 4.85 -16.51 -29.30
C PRO A 98 5.87 -15.55 -28.68
N ILE A 99 6.55 -14.72 -29.49
CA ILE A 99 7.60 -13.79 -29.03
C ILE A 99 7.11 -12.80 -27.93
N SER A 100 5.80 -12.53 -27.92
CA SER A 100 5.11 -11.69 -26.94
C SER A 100 4.60 -12.45 -25.71
N ALA A 101 4.86 -13.76 -25.58
CA ALA A 101 4.47 -14.53 -24.41
C ALA A 101 5.29 -14.12 -23.17
N ALA A 102 4.69 -14.27 -21.99
CA ALA A 102 5.38 -13.99 -20.73
C ALA A 102 6.21 -15.20 -20.27
N ALA A 103 7.46 -14.98 -19.86
CA ALA A 103 8.32 -16.03 -19.31
C ALA A 103 9.39 -15.44 -18.38
N ALA A 104 9.98 -16.25 -17.49
CA ALA A 104 11.07 -15.81 -16.60
C ALA A 104 12.36 -15.47 -17.37
N SER A 105 12.55 -16.07 -18.55
CA SER A 105 13.58 -15.71 -19.50
C SER A 105 12.94 -15.59 -20.88
N ILE A 106 13.07 -14.42 -21.49
CA ILE A 106 12.62 -14.15 -22.85
C ILE A 106 13.81 -13.86 -23.75
N ALA A 107 13.72 -14.20 -25.03
CA ALA A 107 14.72 -13.84 -26.01
C ALA A 107 14.10 -13.43 -27.34
N PHE A 108 14.78 -12.54 -28.04
CA PHE A 108 14.36 -12.05 -29.33
C PHE A 108 15.58 -11.65 -30.16
N VAL A 109 15.43 -11.80 -31.47
CA VAL A 109 16.48 -11.54 -32.45
C VAL A 109 16.12 -10.33 -33.30
N GLY A 110 17.04 -9.39 -33.48
CA GLY A 110 16.80 -8.21 -34.31
C GLY A 110 18.02 -7.30 -34.41
N THR A 111 17.88 -6.20 -35.13
CA THR A 111 18.88 -5.12 -35.15
C THR A 111 18.90 -4.37 -33.83
N GLN A 112 19.93 -3.56 -33.58
CA GLN A 112 20.00 -2.69 -32.39
C GLN A 112 18.73 -1.83 -32.21
N GLU A 113 18.21 -1.28 -33.31
CA GLU A 113 17.01 -0.46 -33.31
C GLU A 113 15.78 -1.27 -32.86
N ASN A 114 15.55 -2.43 -33.46
CA ASN A 114 14.39 -3.27 -33.13
C ASN A 114 14.48 -3.77 -31.68
N VAL A 115 15.67 -4.16 -31.23
CA VAL A 115 15.93 -4.59 -29.84
C VAL A 115 15.67 -3.45 -28.86
N ASN A 116 16.14 -2.23 -29.11
CA ASN A 116 15.85 -1.08 -28.26
C ASN A 116 14.35 -0.72 -28.22
N SER A 117 13.66 -0.85 -29.35
CA SER A 117 12.22 -0.66 -29.45
C SER A 117 11.45 -1.68 -28.61
N ALA A 118 11.89 -2.95 -28.64
CA ALA A 118 11.36 -4.02 -27.81
C ALA A 118 11.62 -3.78 -26.31
N LEU A 119 12.85 -3.43 -25.93
CA LEU A 119 13.25 -3.16 -24.55
C LEU A 119 12.52 -1.97 -23.93
N THR A 120 12.16 -0.97 -24.74
CA THR A 120 11.32 0.15 -24.28
C THR A 120 9.91 -0.31 -23.91
N SER A 121 9.42 -1.37 -24.56
CA SER A 121 8.14 -2.01 -24.27
C SER A 121 8.22 -3.16 -23.25
N LEU A 122 9.40 -3.42 -22.69
CA LEU A 122 9.62 -4.51 -21.74
C LEU A 122 8.73 -4.29 -20.51
N LYS A 123 7.94 -5.30 -20.20
CA LYS A 123 7.08 -5.38 -19.03
C LYS A 123 7.60 -6.43 -18.08
N ILE A 124 7.47 -6.14 -16.80
CA ILE A 124 7.73 -7.08 -15.71
C ILE A 124 6.44 -7.29 -14.91
N ASN A 125 6.10 -8.54 -14.65
CA ASN A 125 5.25 -8.92 -13.53
C ASN A 125 6.18 -9.57 -12.52
N ALA A 126 6.54 -8.84 -11.46
CA ALA A 126 7.62 -9.27 -10.59
C ALA A 126 7.20 -10.32 -9.54
N GLY A 127 5.92 -10.67 -9.49
CA GLY A 127 5.36 -11.67 -8.59
C GLY A 127 5.04 -11.12 -7.19
N GLU A 128 5.04 -12.02 -6.21
CA GLU A 128 4.82 -11.66 -4.81
C GLU A 128 5.99 -10.88 -4.24
N PHE A 129 5.72 -10.10 -3.19
CA PHE A 129 6.76 -9.37 -2.47
C PHE A 129 7.86 -10.33 -1.99
N SER A 130 9.11 -9.94 -2.24
CA SER A 130 10.29 -10.61 -1.73
C SER A 130 11.20 -9.59 -1.07
N PRO A 131 11.69 -9.85 0.17
CA PRO A 131 12.64 -8.98 0.84
C PRO A 131 14.04 -9.05 0.21
N ALA A 132 14.32 -10.05 -0.63
CA ALA A 132 15.58 -10.15 -1.36
C ALA A 132 15.61 -9.19 -2.56
N ALA A 133 16.79 -8.62 -2.83
CA ALA A 133 16.99 -7.84 -4.05
C ALA A 133 16.70 -8.70 -5.28
N GLN A 134 15.95 -8.15 -6.22
CA GLN A 134 15.61 -8.77 -7.49
C GLN A 134 16.48 -8.19 -8.61
N SER A 135 16.57 -8.89 -9.72
CA SER A 135 17.31 -8.40 -10.87
C SER A 135 16.68 -8.77 -12.21
N VAL A 136 16.84 -7.87 -13.17
CA VAL A 136 16.66 -8.15 -14.59
C VAL A 136 18.03 -8.10 -15.25
N THR A 137 18.41 -9.20 -15.91
CA THR A 137 19.68 -9.32 -16.63
C THR A 137 19.41 -9.39 -18.12
N LEU A 138 19.99 -8.44 -18.86
CA LEU A 138 20.07 -8.46 -20.32
C LEU A 138 21.43 -9.03 -20.72
N THR A 139 21.41 -10.09 -21.53
CA THR A 139 22.57 -10.59 -22.26
C THR A 139 22.35 -10.31 -23.73
N VAL A 140 23.30 -9.64 -24.37
CA VAL A 140 23.31 -9.42 -25.82
C VAL A 140 24.51 -10.14 -26.40
N SER A 141 24.28 -10.90 -27.47
CA SER A 141 25.34 -11.57 -28.20
C SER A 141 25.12 -11.41 -29.69
N ASN A 142 26.19 -11.60 -30.47
CA ASN A 142 26.06 -11.77 -31.91
C ASN A 142 25.17 -12.99 -32.20
N ARG A 143 24.15 -12.82 -33.04
CA ARG A 143 23.36 -13.93 -33.57
C ARG A 143 23.90 -14.40 -34.92
N GLY A 144 24.48 -13.50 -35.70
CA GLY A 144 24.81 -13.75 -37.10
C GLY A 144 23.56 -14.04 -37.94
N THR A 145 23.76 -14.60 -39.13
CA THR A 145 22.69 -15.00 -40.08
C THR A 145 22.30 -16.46 -39.94
N THR A 146 23.09 -17.26 -39.22
CA THR A 146 22.83 -18.66 -38.89
C THR A 146 22.17 -18.74 -37.51
N ALA A 147 21.34 -19.74 -37.23
CA ALA A 147 20.49 -19.80 -36.04
C ALA A 147 21.24 -20.11 -34.72
N VAL A 148 22.43 -19.52 -34.52
CA VAL A 148 23.33 -19.76 -33.40
C VAL A 148 22.72 -19.27 -32.08
N ALA A 149 22.77 -20.12 -31.07
CA ALA A 149 22.34 -19.81 -29.72
C ALA A 149 23.55 -19.50 -28.84
N TYR A 150 23.39 -18.60 -27.86
CA TYR A 150 24.41 -18.29 -26.86
C TYR A 150 24.01 -18.85 -25.51
N ASN A 151 24.90 -19.64 -24.90
CA ASN A 151 24.73 -20.12 -23.54
C ASN A 151 25.44 -19.17 -22.59
N SER A 152 24.69 -18.38 -21.83
CA SER A 152 25.26 -17.39 -20.92
C SER A 152 25.95 -17.98 -19.70
N ILE A 153 25.77 -19.29 -19.44
CA ILE A 153 26.36 -19.96 -18.27
C ILE A 153 27.84 -20.27 -18.51
N ASN A 154 28.18 -20.81 -19.68
CA ASN A 154 29.57 -21.11 -20.06
C ASN A 154 30.17 -20.06 -21.01
N GLY A 155 29.35 -19.19 -21.60
CA GLY A 155 29.79 -18.17 -22.55
C GLY A 155 30.04 -18.69 -23.96
N HIS A 156 29.57 -19.90 -24.29
CA HIS A 156 29.78 -20.56 -25.57
C HIS A 156 28.58 -20.35 -26.51
N TYR A 157 28.80 -20.58 -27.79
CA TYR A 157 27.76 -20.56 -28.81
C TYR A 157 27.50 -21.97 -29.34
N TYR A 158 26.23 -22.26 -29.67
CA TYR A 158 25.80 -23.56 -30.18
C TYR A 158 24.96 -23.39 -31.44
N GLU A 159 25.22 -24.23 -32.44
CA GLU A 159 24.49 -24.27 -33.70
C GLU A 159 24.01 -25.69 -33.98
N PHE A 160 22.69 -25.87 -34.02
CA PHE A 160 22.10 -27.13 -34.45
C PHE A 160 21.92 -27.16 -35.98
N ILE A 161 22.68 -28.03 -36.63
CA ILE A 161 22.65 -28.24 -38.08
C ILE A 161 21.63 -29.33 -38.40
N ASN A 162 20.35 -28.94 -38.48
CA ASN A 162 19.22 -29.87 -38.67
C ASN A 162 19.08 -30.41 -40.10
N ASN A 163 19.55 -29.69 -41.13
CA ASN A 163 19.33 -30.04 -42.53
C ASN A 163 20.26 -31.14 -43.07
N ALA A 164 20.99 -31.81 -42.19
CA ALA A 164 21.92 -32.86 -42.55
C ALA A 164 21.37 -34.18 -42.02
N ALA A 165 20.68 -34.96 -42.87
CA ALA A 165 20.47 -36.38 -42.58
C ALA A 165 21.82 -37.09 -42.81
N ILE A 166 22.68 -37.09 -41.79
CA ILE A 166 24.03 -37.65 -41.87
C ILE A 166 24.35 -38.55 -40.66
N ASN A 167 25.35 -39.41 -40.83
CA ASN A 167 25.92 -40.19 -39.73
C ASN A 167 27.03 -39.40 -39.02
N TRP A 168 27.48 -39.90 -37.88
CA TRP A 168 28.44 -39.22 -37.02
C TRP A 168 29.78 -38.94 -37.71
N THR A 169 30.33 -39.90 -38.48
CA THR A 169 31.62 -39.67 -39.17
C THR A 169 31.55 -38.55 -40.22
N VAL A 170 30.41 -38.40 -40.90
CA VAL A 170 30.18 -37.30 -41.84
C VAL A 170 29.99 -35.97 -41.09
N ALA A 171 29.33 -35.98 -39.94
CA ALA A 171 29.21 -34.80 -39.06
C ALA A 171 30.59 -34.36 -38.56
N PHE A 172 31.38 -35.30 -38.06
CA PHE A 172 32.76 -35.07 -37.61
C PHE A 172 33.59 -34.43 -38.72
N ARG A 173 33.53 -34.95 -39.96
CA ARG A 173 34.21 -34.33 -41.10
C ARG A 173 33.70 -32.93 -41.42
N ALA A 174 32.39 -32.70 -41.36
CA ALA A 174 31.80 -31.41 -41.68
C ALA A 174 32.21 -30.30 -40.68
N ILE A 175 32.56 -30.68 -39.45
CA ILE A 175 33.03 -29.76 -38.40
C ILE A 175 34.56 -29.61 -38.43
N THR A 176 35.27 -30.73 -38.48
CA THR A 176 36.73 -30.77 -38.28
C THR A 176 37.53 -30.68 -39.58
N GLY A 177 36.93 -31.04 -40.72
CA GLY A 177 37.61 -31.27 -41.98
C GLY A 177 38.31 -32.63 -42.09
N ILE A 178 38.26 -33.47 -41.05
CA ILE A 178 39.04 -34.71 -40.94
C ILE A 178 38.19 -35.92 -41.34
N ASN A 179 38.76 -36.84 -42.13
CA ASN A 179 38.15 -38.13 -42.42
C ASN A 179 38.66 -39.19 -41.42
N ILE A 180 37.74 -39.94 -40.81
CA ILE A 180 38.05 -40.96 -39.78
C ILE A 180 37.40 -42.32 -40.13
N PRO A 181 37.88 -43.02 -41.18
CA PRO A 181 37.25 -44.25 -41.67
C PRO A 181 37.53 -45.45 -40.75
N GLY A 182 36.78 -45.56 -39.66
CA GLY A 182 36.75 -46.74 -38.78
C GLY A 182 37.97 -46.98 -37.88
N GLY A 183 38.97 -46.09 -37.87
CA GLY A 183 40.15 -46.16 -36.98
C GLY A 183 40.40 -44.84 -36.23
N PRO A 184 41.29 -44.82 -35.22
CA PRO A 184 41.61 -43.60 -34.47
C PRO A 184 42.07 -42.45 -35.37
N ILE A 185 41.94 -41.22 -34.87
CA ILE A 185 42.49 -40.04 -35.56
C ILE A 185 44.02 -40.18 -35.71
N SER A 186 44.56 -39.80 -36.87
CA SER A 186 46.01 -39.83 -37.07
C SER A 186 46.68 -38.72 -36.25
N ALA A 187 47.93 -38.93 -35.82
CA ALA A 187 48.68 -37.91 -35.08
C ALA A 187 48.87 -36.59 -35.88
N ILE A 188 48.91 -36.68 -37.21
CA ILE A 188 49.01 -35.52 -38.10
C ILE A 188 47.69 -34.73 -38.12
N ASP A 189 46.57 -35.43 -38.27
CA ASP A 189 45.25 -34.78 -38.26
C ASP A 189 44.93 -34.17 -36.89
N GLU A 190 45.28 -34.88 -35.81
CA GLU A 190 45.16 -34.37 -34.43
C GLU A 190 45.96 -33.08 -34.26
N ALA A 191 47.24 -33.07 -34.64
CA ALA A 191 48.10 -31.89 -34.55
C ALA A 191 47.60 -30.73 -35.42
N ASN A 192 47.14 -31.02 -36.64
CA ASN A 192 46.57 -30.01 -37.54
C ASN A 192 45.30 -29.38 -36.98
N ARG A 193 44.41 -30.19 -36.38
CA ARG A 193 43.16 -29.73 -35.78
C ARG A 193 43.41 -28.87 -34.53
N LEU A 194 44.37 -29.24 -33.68
CA LEU A 194 44.81 -28.44 -32.54
C LEU A 194 45.40 -27.09 -32.96
N ALA A 195 46.15 -27.06 -34.06
CA ALA A 195 46.83 -25.86 -34.56
C ALA A 195 45.89 -24.85 -35.25
N GLN A 196 44.66 -25.22 -35.58
CA GLN A 196 43.69 -24.30 -36.15
C GLN A 196 43.42 -23.15 -35.16
N SER A 197 43.65 -21.92 -35.60
CA SER A 197 43.34 -20.71 -34.83
C SER A 197 41.90 -20.26 -35.09
N SER A 198 41.40 -19.30 -34.32
CA SER A 198 39.97 -19.00 -34.15
C SER A 198 39.18 -18.66 -35.43
N SER A 199 39.80 -18.59 -36.61
CA SER A 199 39.04 -18.49 -37.88
C SER A 199 39.74 -19.05 -39.12
N SER A 200 41.07 -19.20 -39.11
CA SER A 200 41.82 -19.66 -40.29
C SER A 200 41.87 -21.19 -40.35
N GLY A 201 41.40 -21.77 -41.46
CA GLY A 201 41.44 -23.21 -41.72
C GLY A 201 40.32 -24.03 -41.04
N CYS A 202 39.44 -23.41 -40.26
CA CYS A 202 38.28 -24.07 -39.67
C CYS A 202 37.15 -24.23 -40.68
N ALA A 203 36.60 -25.44 -40.80
CA ALA A 203 35.46 -25.70 -41.69
C ALA A 203 34.17 -24.99 -41.22
N ARG A 204 34.09 -24.71 -39.93
CA ARG A 204 33.01 -23.96 -39.29
C ARG A 204 33.60 -22.81 -38.50
N THR A 205 33.09 -21.60 -38.73
CA THR A 205 33.47 -20.42 -37.98
C THR A 205 32.23 -19.60 -37.61
N PHE A 206 32.27 -19.00 -36.43
CA PHE A 206 31.24 -18.08 -35.99
C PHE A 206 31.86 -17.01 -35.10
N ASN A 207 31.53 -15.73 -35.33
CA ASN A 207 31.98 -14.62 -34.49
C ASN A 207 33.51 -14.55 -34.27
N GLY A 208 34.29 -14.98 -35.26
CA GLY A 208 35.77 -15.06 -35.15
C GLY A 208 36.28 -16.23 -34.31
N LEU A 209 35.42 -17.22 -34.03
CA LEU A 209 35.71 -18.46 -33.29
C LEU A 209 35.67 -19.69 -34.22
N CYS A 210 36.50 -20.69 -33.91
CA CYS A 210 36.55 -21.95 -34.63
C CYS A 210 35.55 -22.94 -34.02
N GLY A 211 34.67 -23.52 -34.85
CA GLY A 211 33.69 -24.49 -34.37
C GLY A 211 34.32 -25.84 -34.08
N TYR A 212 33.80 -26.52 -33.06
CA TYR A 212 34.13 -27.90 -32.69
C TYR A 212 32.86 -28.70 -32.40
N PHE A 213 32.99 -30.02 -32.38
CA PHE A 213 31.86 -30.91 -32.12
C PHE A 213 31.39 -30.71 -30.68
N ALA A 214 30.12 -30.34 -30.50
CA ALA A 214 29.62 -29.90 -29.20
C ALA A 214 29.82 -30.93 -28.09
N THR A 215 30.16 -30.41 -26.93
CA THR A 215 30.28 -31.16 -25.68
C THR A 215 29.10 -30.88 -24.77
N SER A 216 28.91 -31.72 -23.75
CA SER A 216 27.84 -31.58 -22.76
C SER A 216 28.38 -32.07 -21.42
N THR A 217 28.94 -31.14 -20.66
CA THR A 217 29.74 -31.34 -19.44
C THR A 217 28.93 -31.16 -18.17
N THR A 218 27.72 -30.61 -18.25
CA THR A 218 26.81 -30.40 -17.12
C THR A 218 25.35 -30.65 -17.50
N ALA A 219 24.51 -30.93 -16.49
CA ALA A 219 23.07 -31.07 -16.69
C ALA A 219 22.44 -29.83 -17.33
N THR A 220 22.84 -28.63 -16.89
CA THR A 220 22.28 -27.38 -17.39
C THR A 220 22.69 -27.08 -18.83
N GLU A 221 23.93 -27.42 -19.20
CA GLU A 221 24.38 -27.34 -20.59
C GLU A 221 23.63 -28.34 -21.48
N ASN A 222 23.42 -29.57 -20.99
CA ASN A 222 22.64 -30.57 -21.72
C ASN A 222 21.21 -30.11 -21.97
N ASP A 223 20.56 -29.53 -20.95
CA ASP A 223 19.22 -28.98 -21.08
C ASP A 223 19.21 -27.83 -22.10
N PHE A 224 20.22 -26.94 -22.06
CA PHE A 224 20.38 -25.88 -23.05
C PHE A 224 20.45 -26.43 -24.47
N ILE A 225 21.35 -27.40 -24.74
CA ILE A 225 21.49 -28.05 -26.05
C ILE A 225 20.16 -28.69 -26.47
N THR A 226 19.51 -29.42 -25.56
CA THR A 226 18.21 -30.07 -25.79
C THR A 226 17.15 -29.05 -26.22
N THR A 227 17.10 -27.86 -25.60
CA THR A 227 16.15 -26.81 -26.02
C THR A 227 16.38 -26.29 -27.44
N LYS A 228 17.61 -26.43 -27.98
CA LYS A 228 17.96 -25.96 -29.33
C LYS A 228 17.74 -27.04 -30.38
N VAL A 229 17.99 -28.29 -30.01
CA VAL A 229 17.66 -29.47 -30.84
C VAL A 229 16.14 -29.68 -30.90
N GLY A 230 15.41 -29.35 -29.83
CA GLY A 230 13.97 -29.51 -29.74
C GLY A 230 13.58 -30.99 -29.57
N THR A 231 12.66 -31.48 -30.40
CA THR A 231 12.24 -32.89 -30.39
C THR A 231 13.02 -33.78 -31.37
N SER A 232 13.97 -33.21 -32.12
CA SER A 232 14.85 -33.96 -33.02
C SER A 232 15.89 -34.78 -32.26
N ALA A 233 16.48 -35.79 -32.91
CA ALA A 233 17.74 -36.38 -32.47
C ALA A 233 18.93 -35.59 -33.07
N ALA A 234 20.09 -35.63 -32.41
CA ALA A 234 21.31 -35.02 -32.94
C ALA A 234 22.59 -35.68 -32.43
N TRP A 235 23.63 -35.64 -33.25
CA TRP A 235 24.98 -36.04 -32.83
C TRP A 235 25.63 -34.99 -31.92
N LEU A 236 26.39 -35.46 -30.92
CA LEU A 236 27.36 -34.68 -30.14
C LEU A 236 28.77 -35.28 -30.29
N GLY A 237 29.78 -34.63 -29.71
CA GLY A 237 31.20 -34.98 -29.91
C GLY A 237 31.71 -36.20 -29.15
N GLY A 238 30.85 -36.92 -28.41
CA GLY A 238 31.24 -38.07 -27.59
C GLY A 238 31.45 -39.34 -28.41
N SER A 239 32.51 -40.09 -28.12
CA SER A 239 32.81 -41.38 -28.76
C SER A 239 33.66 -42.27 -27.85
N ASP A 240 33.48 -43.58 -27.90
CA ASP A 240 34.34 -44.59 -27.26
C ASP A 240 35.13 -45.44 -28.28
N ARG A 241 35.23 -45.01 -29.54
CA ARG A 241 35.86 -45.76 -30.65
C ARG A 241 37.30 -46.22 -30.40
N ASN A 242 38.01 -45.60 -29.46
CA ASN A 242 39.38 -45.96 -29.10
C ASN A 242 39.42 -47.15 -28.13
N GLN A 243 38.38 -47.34 -27.34
CA GLN A 243 38.25 -48.39 -26.33
C GLN A 243 36.80 -48.49 -25.87
N VAL A 244 36.18 -49.66 -26.04
CA VAL A 244 34.79 -49.94 -25.60
C VAL A 244 34.59 -49.50 -24.14
N ASP A 245 33.44 -48.89 -23.89
CA ASP A 245 33.02 -48.31 -22.61
C ASP A 245 33.79 -47.06 -22.18
N ASN A 246 34.90 -46.68 -22.84
CA ASN A 246 35.66 -45.47 -22.52
C ASN A 246 35.19 -44.27 -23.36
N TRP A 247 34.09 -43.65 -22.96
CA TRP A 247 33.51 -42.51 -23.67
C TRP A 247 34.30 -41.23 -23.41
N ILE A 248 34.78 -40.59 -24.47
CA ILE A 248 35.56 -39.34 -24.44
C ILE A 248 35.00 -38.28 -25.38
N TRP A 249 35.29 -37.00 -25.13
CA TRP A 249 35.08 -35.96 -26.14
C TRP A 249 36.18 -36.05 -27.22
N TYR A 250 35.76 -36.21 -28.47
CA TYR A 250 36.64 -36.75 -29.51
C TYR A 250 37.19 -35.70 -30.51
N ASP A 251 36.70 -34.47 -30.51
CA ASP A 251 37.23 -33.42 -31.40
C ASP A 251 38.48 -32.77 -30.78
N PRO A 252 39.67 -32.84 -31.42
CA PRO A 252 40.90 -32.24 -30.89
C PRO A 252 40.81 -30.73 -30.59
N LYS A 253 39.86 -30.03 -31.20
CA LYS A 253 39.69 -28.59 -30.99
C LYS A 253 38.84 -28.26 -29.76
N SER A 254 38.04 -29.21 -29.25
CA SER A 254 37.23 -28.99 -28.04
C SER A 254 38.13 -28.77 -26.81
N PRO A 255 37.79 -27.83 -25.90
CA PRO A 255 38.48 -27.67 -24.63
C PRO A 255 38.54 -28.96 -23.78
N GLU A 256 37.56 -29.85 -23.96
CA GLU A 256 37.40 -31.12 -23.26
C GLU A 256 37.99 -32.31 -24.02
N TYR A 257 38.78 -32.08 -25.07
CA TYR A 257 39.34 -33.17 -25.87
C TYR A 257 40.08 -34.22 -25.01
N LYS A 258 39.75 -35.50 -25.24
CA LYS A 258 40.25 -36.67 -24.48
C LYS A 258 39.86 -36.70 -23.00
N VAL A 259 39.02 -35.78 -22.53
CA VAL A 259 38.38 -35.90 -21.22
C VAL A 259 37.36 -37.02 -21.28
N GLN A 260 37.48 -37.99 -20.37
CA GLN A 260 36.53 -39.09 -20.24
C GLN A 260 35.23 -38.60 -19.57
N LEU A 261 34.11 -38.84 -20.24
CA LEU A 261 32.78 -38.45 -19.76
C LEU A 261 32.12 -39.58 -18.96
N SER A 262 32.25 -40.84 -19.38
CA SER A 262 31.72 -42.00 -18.66
C SER A 262 32.52 -43.28 -18.91
N ASN A 263 32.40 -44.23 -17.99
CA ASN A 263 32.76 -45.63 -18.18
C ASN A 263 31.47 -46.45 -18.34
N GLY A 264 31.16 -46.86 -19.57
CA GLY A 264 29.83 -47.32 -19.95
C GLY A 264 28.78 -46.28 -19.56
N SER A 265 27.76 -46.69 -18.82
CA SER A 265 26.65 -45.81 -18.38
C SER A 265 27.01 -44.93 -17.18
N THR A 266 28.14 -45.18 -16.53
CA THR A 266 28.52 -44.51 -15.28
C THR A 266 29.37 -43.29 -15.58
N ALA A 267 28.86 -42.09 -15.27
CA ALA A 267 29.63 -40.85 -15.39
C ALA A 267 30.93 -40.91 -14.57
N MET A 268 31.99 -40.28 -15.08
CA MET A 268 33.23 -40.13 -14.32
C MET A 268 33.03 -39.27 -13.06
N PRO A 269 33.83 -39.45 -11.99
CA PRO A 269 33.68 -38.67 -10.76
C PRO A 269 33.73 -37.15 -11.02
N GLY A 270 32.69 -36.43 -10.59
CA GLY A 270 32.56 -34.99 -10.82
C GLY A 270 32.22 -34.58 -12.26
N GLY A 271 32.06 -35.54 -13.17
CA GLY A 271 31.59 -35.33 -14.53
C GLY A 271 30.08 -35.44 -14.68
N PHE A 272 29.63 -35.42 -15.93
CA PHE A 272 28.23 -35.52 -16.30
C PHE A 272 28.04 -36.54 -17.42
N ALA A 273 27.05 -37.43 -17.26
CA ALA A 273 26.57 -38.26 -18.33
C ALA A 273 25.05 -38.43 -18.24
N ASN A 274 24.35 -38.29 -19.37
CA ASN A 274 22.88 -38.34 -19.42
C ASN A 274 22.34 -39.51 -20.25
N TRP A 275 22.99 -40.67 -20.17
CA TRP A 275 22.54 -41.89 -20.84
C TRP A 275 21.08 -42.22 -20.52
N ASN A 276 20.35 -42.65 -21.55
CA ASN A 276 19.04 -43.26 -21.38
C ASN A 276 19.16 -44.56 -20.58
N ARG A 277 18.06 -45.01 -19.97
CA ARG A 277 18.07 -46.23 -19.18
C ARG A 277 18.46 -47.43 -20.06
N GLY A 278 19.57 -48.06 -19.72
CA GLY A 278 20.11 -49.21 -20.45
C GLY A 278 21.24 -48.84 -21.41
N GLU A 279 21.46 -47.54 -21.65
CA GLU A 279 22.54 -47.04 -22.52
C GLU A 279 23.80 -46.70 -21.71
N PRO A 280 24.98 -46.69 -22.36
CA PRO A 280 25.24 -47.19 -23.71
C PRO A 280 25.22 -48.73 -23.75
N ASN A 281 24.78 -49.32 -24.86
CA ASN A 281 24.56 -50.78 -24.97
C ASN A 281 25.20 -51.47 -26.18
N GLY A 282 25.68 -50.72 -27.17
CA GLY A 282 26.13 -51.25 -28.45
C GLY A 282 27.59 -51.71 -28.50
N ARG A 283 28.32 -51.65 -27.37
CA ARG A 283 29.66 -52.22 -27.19
C ARG A 283 30.64 -51.74 -28.27
N ASP A 284 31.22 -52.64 -29.07
CA ASP A 284 32.19 -52.33 -30.12
C ASP A 284 31.56 -51.87 -31.45
N GLN A 285 30.21 -51.88 -31.54
CA GLN A 285 29.48 -51.60 -32.78
C GLN A 285 28.91 -50.17 -32.83
N GLU A 286 28.67 -49.55 -31.68
CA GLU A 286 28.00 -48.26 -31.55
C GLU A 286 28.85 -47.26 -30.77
N ASN A 287 29.77 -46.61 -31.49
CA ASN A 287 30.81 -45.80 -30.84
C ASN A 287 30.57 -44.28 -30.92
N ALA A 288 29.36 -43.82 -31.23
CA ALA A 288 29.02 -42.39 -31.35
C ALA A 288 27.84 -41.98 -30.47
N LEU A 289 28.00 -40.87 -29.75
CA LEU A 289 27.00 -40.33 -28.85
C LEU A 289 25.96 -39.50 -29.63
N GLN A 290 24.68 -39.86 -29.49
CA GLN A 290 23.55 -39.01 -29.89
C GLN A 290 22.74 -38.55 -28.69
N ILE A 291 22.14 -37.37 -28.81
CA ILE A 291 20.99 -36.96 -28.00
C ILE A 291 19.72 -37.49 -28.67
N LEU A 292 18.88 -38.18 -27.89
CA LEU A 292 17.66 -38.81 -28.35
C LEU A 292 16.59 -37.79 -28.73
N SER A 293 15.74 -38.19 -29.69
CA SER A 293 14.53 -37.45 -30.04
C SER A 293 13.52 -37.42 -28.87
N GLY A 294 12.55 -36.52 -28.96
CA GLY A 294 11.50 -36.35 -27.95
C GLY A 294 11.81 -35.31 -26.86
N GLY A 295 12.99 -34.70 -26.86
CA GLY A 295 13.28 -33.50 -26.06
C GLY A 295 13.55 -33.74 -24.57
N ALA A 296 13.78 -35.00 -24.15
CA ALA A 296 14.16 -35.34 -22.78
C ALA A 296 15.67 -35.17 -22.51
N GLY A 297 16.47 -34.90 -23.55
CA GLY A 297 17.90 -34.68 -23.48
C GLY A 297 18.74 -35.91 -23.15
N LYS A 298 18.14 -37.12 -23.19
CA LYS A 298 18.81 -38.38 -22.89
C LYS A 298 19.71 -38.85 -24.02
N TRP A 299 20.77 -39.57 -23.70
CA TRP A 299 21.76 -40.03 -24.67
C TRP A 299 21.60 -41.49 -25.03
N ASN A 300 22.04 -41.83 -26.23
CA ASN A 300 22.14 -43.17 -26.76
C ASN A 300 23.42 -43.28 -27.58
N ASP A 301 24.03 -44.45 -27.59
CA ASP A 301 25.16 -44.76 -28.44
C ASP A 301 24.65 -45.31 -29.77
N LEU A 302 25.26 -44.95 -30.87
CA LEU A 302 24.83 -45.43 -32.18
C LEU A 302 26.06 -45.63 -33.08
N ARG A 303 25.90 -46.48 -34.10
CA ARG A 303 26.96 -46.74 -35.07
C ARG A 303 27.45 -45.46 -35.76
N GLU A 304 28.75 -45.18 -35.68
CA GLU A 304 29.35 -43.94 -36.19
C GLU A 304 29.18 -43.75 -37.71
N ALA A 305 29.23 -44.85 -38.46
CA ALA A 305 29.13 -44.89 -39.91
C ALA A 305 28.07 -45.90 -40.36
N HIS A 306 26.97 -45.38 -40.90
CA HIS A 306 25.88 -46.16 -41.48
C HIS A 306 25.15 -45.34 -42.55
N THR A 307 24.29 -46.00 -43.33
CA THR A 307 23.47 -45.39 -44.37
C THR A 307 21.97 -45.57 -44.13
N ASP A 308 21.57 -46.08 -42.96
CA ASP A 308 20.16 -46.23 -42.58
C ASP A 308 19.48 -44.86 -42.45
N PRO A 309 18.55 -44.50 -43.35
CA PRO A 309 17.90 -43.19 -43.35
C PRO A 309 17.14 -42.87 -42.04
N GLY A 310 16.68 -43.88 -41.31
CA GLY A 310 15.95 -43.70 -40.04
C GLY A 310 16.85 -43.31 -38.86
N ALA A 311 18.16 -43.54 -39.00
CA ALA A 311 19.19 -43.24 -38.00
C ALA A 311 20.05 -42.01 -38.38
N LEU A 312 19.84 -41.42 -39.57
CA LEU A 312 20.51 -40.20 -39.99
C LEU A 312 19.91 -38.98 -39.28
N MET A 313 20.75 -38.10 -38.75
CA MET A 313 20.31 -36.96 -37.94
C MET A 313 21.25 -35.77 -38.06
N GLY A 314 20.79 -34.61 -37.59
CA GLY A 314 21.60 -33.40 -37.49
C GLY A 314 22.71 -33.51 -36.45
N TYR A 315 23.48 -32.43 -36.28
CA TYR A 315 24.58 -32.39 -35.30
C TYR A 315 24.68 -31.00 -34.69
N VAL A 316 25.32 -30.93 -33.53
CA VAL A 316 25.53 -29.67 -32.81
C VAL A 316 26.99 -29.25 -32.90
N VAL A 317 27.22 -28.01 -33.36
CA VAL A 317 28.53 -27.36 -33.35
C VAL A 317 28.58 -26.40 -32.17
N GLU A 318 29.71 -26.37 -31.49
CA GLU A 318 29.99 -25.47 -30.38
C GLU A 318 31.14 -24.53 -30.74
N TYR A 319 31.11 -23.30 -30.22
CA TYR A 319 32.13 -22.28 -30.44
C TYR A 319 32.47 -21.54 -29.14
N GLY A 320 33.75 -21.31 -28.88
CA GLY A 320 34.23 -20.60 -27.68
C GLY A 320 34.86 -21.52 -26.63
N GLY A 321 35.30 -20.96 -25.50
CA GLY A 321 35.92 -21.72 -24.40
C GLY A 321 37.41 -22.04 -24.59
N ILE A 322 37.96 -21.82 -25.78
CA ILE A 322 39.36 -22.11 -26.09
C ILE A 322 40.21 -20.90 -25.72
N THR A 323 41.25 -21.14 -24.90
CA THR A 323 42.17 -20.09 -24.44
C THR A 323 42.84 -19.39 -25.63
N GLY A 324 42.79 -18.06 -25.65
CA GLY A 324 43.42 -17.24 -26.69
C GLY A 324 42.54 -16.95 -27.91
N GLU A 325 41.31 -17.49 -27.97
CA GLU A 325 40.34 -17.05 -28.99
C GLU A 325 39.80 -15.65 -28.68
N VAL A 326 39.52 -14.89 -29.74
CA VAL A 326 38.99 -13.52 -29.64
C VAL A 326 37.71 -13.42 -30.47
N GLN A 327 36.61 -13.06 -29.79
CA GLN A 327 35.33 -12.80 -30.45
C GLN A 327 35.40 -11.50 -31.25
N THR A 328 34.91 -11.52 -32.50
CA THR A 328 34.77 -10.30 -33.31
C THR A 328 33.75 -9.34 -32.70
N LEU A 329 32.66 -9.87 -32.14
CA LEU A 329 31.64 -9.13 -31.41
C LEU A 329 31.45 -9.80 -30.04
N PRO A 330 32.11 -9.28 -28.98
CA PRO A 330 31.94 -9.82 -27.63
C PRO A 330 30.48 -9.80 -27.20
N SER A 331 30.05 -10.84 -26.47
CA SER A 331 28.81 -10.76 -25.72
C SER A 331 28.90 -9.69 -24.63
N ALA A 332 27.77 -9.11 -24.29
CA ALA A 332 27.68 -8.09 -23.26
C ALA A 332 26.52 -8.41 -22.31
N ILE A 333 26.77 -8.27 -21.01
CA ILE A 333 25.79 -8.53 -19.96
C ILE A 333 25.53 -7.23 -19.18
N ARG A 334 24.27 -6.93 -18.91
CA ARG A 334 23.84 -5.86 -18.02
C ARG A 334 22.82 -6.39 -17.02
N THR A 335 23.11 -6.25 -15.74
CA THR A 335 22.17 -6.58 -14.67
C THR A 335 21.66 -5.31 -14.01
N ILE A 336 20.34 -5.17 -13.91
CA ILE A 336 19.69 -4.10 -13.18
C ILE A 336 19.08 -4.68 -11.93
N ASN A 337 19.53 -4.20 -10.77
CA ASN A 337 19.00 -4.64 -9.49
C ASN A 337 17.86 -3.73 -9.06
N PHE A 338 16.78 -4.31 -8.54
CA PHE A 338 15.63 -3.60 -8.02
C PHE A 338 15.05 -4.29 -6.78
N ASN A 339 14.37 -3.52 -5.92
CA ASN A 339 13.69 -4.05 -4.74
C ASN A 339 12.18 -4.00 -4.93
N LEU A 340 11.47 -5.07 -4.59
CA LEU A 340 10.00 -5.06 -4.60
C LEU A 340 9.49 -4.26 -3.40
N ALA A 341 8.48 -3.42 -3.61
CA ALA A 341 7.79 -2.78 -2.52
C ALA A 341 6.65 -3.67 -2.02
N GLN A 342 6.55 -3.81 -0.71
CA GLN A 342 5.47 -4.56 -0.08
C GLN A 342 4.13 -3.86 -0.33
N THR A 343 3.16 -4.60 -0.82
CA THR A 343 1.75 -4.17 -0.86
C THR A 343 1.05 -4.58 0.42
N TYR A 344 0.05 -3.79 0.80
CA TYR A 344 -0.78 -4.01 1.97
C TYR A 344 -2.23 -4.16 1.53
N ASN A 345 -2.88 -5.17 2.06
CA ASN A 345 -4.28 -5.47 1.81
C ASN A 345 -5.21 -4.53 2.58
N VAL A 346 -6.32 -4.17 1.94
CA VAL A 346 -7.50 -3.55 2.53
C VAL A 346 -8.65 -4.56 2.47
N ALA A 347 -9.11 -4.99 3.64
CA ALA A 347 -10.22 -5.91 3.81
C ALA A 347 -11.46 -5.20 4.36
N TYR A 348 -12.64 -5.71 4.00
CA TYR A 348 -13.93 -5.18 4.42
C TYR A 348 -14.69 -6.25 5.22
N ASP A 349 -14.89 -5.98 6.51
CA ASP A 349 -15.69 -6.83 7.39
C ASP A 349 -17.12 -6.29 7.49
N LYS A 350 -18.10 -7.09 7.06
CA LYS A 350 -19.53 -6.73 7.11
C LYS A 350 -20.13 -6.68 8.52
N ASN A 351 -19.37 -7.08 9.55
CA ASN A 351 -19.71 -6.97 10.97
C ASN A 351 -21.16 -7.38 11.30
N GLN A 352 -21.40 -8.69 11.45
CA GLN A 352 -22.72 -9.31 11.64
C GLN A 352 -23.71 -9.13 10.47
N GLY A 353 -23.45 -8.22 9.55
CA GLY A 353 -24.21 -8.11 8.30
C GLY A 353 -24.09 -9.36 7.43
N VAL A 354 -25.00 -9.47 6.48
CA VAL A 354 -25.03 -10.51 5.45
C VAL A 354 -24.73 -9.92 4.08
N GLY A 355 -24.63 -10.77 3.05
CA GLY A 355 -24.24 -10.36 1.69
C GLY A 355 -22.74 -10.41 1.44
N THR A 356 -22.33 -9.73 0.37
CA THR A 356 -20.96 -9.75 -0.17
C THR A 356 -20.32 -8.38 0.05
N PRO A 357 -19.27 -8.27 0.88
CA PRO A 357 -18.57 -7.01 1.07
C PRO A 357 -17.82 -6.60 -0.22
N PRO A 358 -17.38 -5.34 -0.33
CA PRO A 358 -16.51 -4.91 -1.43
C PRO A 358 -15.28 -5.81 -1.57
N ALA A 359 -14.80 -5.96 -2.80
CA ALA A 359 -13.61 -6.76 -3.08
C ALA A 359 -12.39 -6.18 -2.35
N GLU A 360 -11.55 -7.08 -1.84
CA GLU A 360 -10.28 -6.70 -1.24
C GLU A 360 -9.34 -6.07 -2.27
N GLY A 361 -8.53 -5.12 -1.82
CA GLY A 361 -7.55 -4.42 -2.65
C GLY A 361 -6.15 -4.48 -2.05
N TRP A 362 -5.13 -4.60 -2.91
CA TRP A 362 -3.72 -4.55 -2.53
C TRP A 362 -3.10 -3.26 -3.04
N TYR A 363 -2.53 -2.48 -2.13
CA TYR A 363 -2.02 -1.14 -2.41
C TYR A 363 -0.63 -0.94 -1.83
N LEU A 364 0.16 -0.08 -2.45
CA LEU A 364 1.45 0.36 -1.94
C LEU A 364 1.28 1.44 -0.87
N PRO A 365 2.26 1.62 0.04
CA PRO A 365 2.28 2.80 0.90
C PRO A 365 2.25 4.09 0.07
N GLY A 366 1.32 4.99 0.40
CA GLY A 366 1.10 6.25 -0.30
C GLY A 366 0.15 6.17 -1.49
N GLU A 367 -0.18 4.99 -2.01
CA GLU A 367 -1.23 4.86 -3.01
C GLU A 367 -2.59 5.25 -2.43
N THR A 368 -3.46 5.75 -3.30
CA THR A 368 -4.79 6.18 -2.91
C THR A 368 -5.87 5.36 -3.58
N PHE A 369 -6.97 5.09 -2.88
CA PHE A 369 -8.17 4.49 -3.45
C PHE A 369 -9.43 5.18 -2.94
N VAL A 370 -10.52 5.03 -3.70
CA VAL A 370 -11.84 5.53 -3.29
C VAL A 370 -12.50 4.49 -2.40
N VAL A 371 -12.95 4.92 -1.22
CA VAL A 371 -13.63 4.04 -0.26
C VAL A 371 -15.01 3.65 -0.83
N PRO A 372 -15.28 2.36 -1.05
CA PRO A 372 -16.52 1.89 -1.68
C PRO A 372 -17.72 2.07 -0.75
N ASP A 373 -18.92 2.07 -1.33
CA ASP A 373 -20.16 2.00 -0.55
C ASP A 373 -20.42 0.60 0.02
N GLY A 374 -21.46 0.48 0.85
CA GLY A 374 -21.92 -0.77 1.46
C GLY A 374 -23.08 -1.43 0.72
N SER A 375 -23.31 -1.14 -0.57
CA SER A 375 -24.51 -1.59 -1.29
C SER A 375 -24.67 -3.11 -1.39
N GLY A 376 -23.56 -3.86 -1.35
CA GLY A 376 -23.53 -5.32 -1.40
C GLY A 376 -23.82 -6.03 -0.07
N ILE A 377 -23.96 -5.28 1.03
CA ILE A 377 -24.17 -5.81 2.39
C ILE A 377 -25.46 -5.26 3.01
N SER A 378 -26.08 -6.05 3.87
CA SER A 378 -27.29 -5.65 4.59
C SER A 378 -27.32 -6.23 5.99
N TYR A 379 -28.05 -5.58 6.89
CA TYR A 379 -28.32 -6.11 8.23
C TYR A 379 -29.77 -5.79 8.62
N ASP A 380 -30.56 -6.83 8.86
CA ASP A 380 -32.00 -6.69 9.07
C ASP A 380 -32.32 -5.85 10.30
N GLY A 381 -33.24 -4.89 10.16
CA GLY A 381 -33.53 -3.89 11.19
C GLY A 381 -32.50 -2.76 11.32
N PHE A 382 -31.48 -2.69 10.46
CA PHE A 382 -30.45 -1.65 10.48
C PHE A 382 -30.19 -1.03 9.10
N THR A 383 -29.58 0.15 9.11
CA THR A 383 -29.06 0.86 7.95
C THR A 383 -27.53 0.97 8.07
N PHE A 384 -26.83 0.75 6.97
CA PHE A 384 -25.38 0.91 6.91
C PHE A 384 -24.99 2.37 7.17
N ASN A 385 -24.15 2.59 8.18
CA ASN A 385 -23.70 3.92 8.61
C ASN A 385 -22.32 4.29 8.03
N GLY A 386 -21.61 3.34 7.43
CA GLY A 386 -20.28 3.57 6.86
C GLY A 386 -19.24 2.57 7.36
N TRP A 387 -18.05 2.72 6.80
CA TRP A 387 -16.87 1.94 7.13
C TRP A 387 -16.10 2.58 8.29
N TYR A 388 -15.60 1.75 9.21
CA TYR A 388 -14.82 2.22 10.36
C TYR A 388 -13.46 1.54 10.41
N GLU A 389 -12.44 2.34 10.73
CA GLU A 389 -11.09 1.90 11.03
C GLU A 389 -10.87 2.09 12.54
N GLY A 390 -11.01 1.01 13.30
CA GLY A 390 -11.09 1.11 14.76
C GLY A 390 -12.30 1.97 15.16
N LEU A 391 -12.04 3.11 15.81
CA LEU A 391 -13.08 4.06 16.24
C LEU A 391 -13.35 5.18 15.23
N ARG A 392 -12.56 5.26 14.14
CA ARG A 392 -12.64 6.36 13.17
C ARG A 392 -13.54 5.97 12.00
N GLN A 393 -14.59 6.74 11.77
CA GLN A 393 -15.39 6.61 10.55
C GLN A 393 -14.58 7.03 9.32
N VAL A 394 -14.67 6.23 8.27
CA VAL A 394 -14.10 6.50 6.96
C VAL A 394 -15.25 6.77 6.01
N ALA A 395 -15.31 8.00 5.49
CA ALA A 395 -16.42 8.42 4.63
C ALA A 395 -16.43 7.63 3.31
N VAL A 396 -17.59 7.09 2.95
CA VAL A 396 -17.81 6.47 1.64
C VAL A 396 -17.57 7.51 0.54
N GLY A 397 -16.91 7.10 -0.55
CA GLY A 397 -16.52 7.96 -1.66
C GLY A 397 -15.30 8.84 -1.38
N SER A 398 -14.76 8.85 -0.16
CA SER A 398 -13.53 9.58 0.13
C SER A 398 -12.30 8.89 -0.45
N THR A 399 -11.24 9.67 -0.70
CA THR A 399 -9.93 9.15 -1.08
C THR A 399 -9.15 8.76 0.18
N TYR A 400 -8.79 7.48 0.30
CA TYR A 400 -7.97 6.94 1.38
C TYR A 400 -6.54 6.72 0.91
N THR A 401 -5.54 7.18 1.68
CA THR A 401 -4.12 6.93 1.40
C THR A 401 -3.63 5.73 2.21
N MET A 402 -3.10 4.72 1.54
CA MET A 402 -2.67 3.47 2.17
C MET A 402 -1.37 3.66 2.96
N PRO A 403 -1.29 3.19 4.23
CA PRO A 403 -0.04 3.18 4.97
C PRO A 403 0.72 1.86 4.82
N SER A 404 1.89 1.75 5.46
CA SER A 404 2.73 0.55 5.43
C SER A 404 2.28 -0.58 6.36
N PHE A 405 0.98 -0.88 6.42
CA PHE A 405 0.43 -2.02 7.16
C PHE A 405 -1.01 -2.33 6.70
N TYR A 406 -1.46 -3.56 6.94
CA TYR A 406 -2.80 -4.05 6.56
C TYR A 406 -3.92 -3.21 7.17
N LYS A 407 -5.03 -3.06 6.42
CA LYS A 407 -6.22 -2.36 6.86
C LYS A 407 -7.43 -3.26 6.87
N SER A 408 -8.23 -3.11 7.91
CA SER A 408 -9.57 -3.68 8.01
C SER A 408 -10.55 -2.56 8.24
N PHE A 409 -11.54 -2.46 7.35
CA PHE A 409 -12.68 -1.59 7.50
C PHE A 409 -13.88 -2.40 7.92
N VAL A 410 -14.45 -2.03 9.07
CA VAL A 410 -15.55 -2.74 9.69
C VAL A 410 -16.83 -1.95 9.46
N ALA A 411 -17.86 -2.59 8.94
CA ALA A 411 -19.17 -1.98 8.74
C ALA A 411 -19.78 -1.61 10.10
N GLN A 412 -20.34 -0.41 10.20
CA GLN A 412 -21.16 -0.02 11.34
C GLN A 412 -22.61 0.18 10.90
N TRP A 413 -23.52 -0.16 11.80
CA TRP A 413 -24.94 -0.26 11.53
C TRP A 413 -25.71 0.61 12.53
N ILE A 414 -26.66 1.41 12.04
CA ILE A 414 -27.60 2.18 12.88
C ILE A 414 -28.98 1.55 12.76
N VAL A 415 -29.70 1.48 13.87
CA VAL A 415 -31.07 0.93 13.89
C VAL A 415 -31.93 1.66 12.85
N LYS A 416 -32.61 0.90 12.00
CA LYS A 416 -33.58 1.44 11.05
C LYS A 416 -34.84 1.83 11.83
N LEU A 417 -35.06 3.13 11.96
CA LEU A 417 -36.30 3.63 12.56
C LEU A 417 -37.47 3.43 11.57
N PRO A 418 -38.68 3.11 12.08
CA PRO A 418 -39.88 3.02 11.25
C PRO A 418 -40.19 4.37 10.60
N LEU A 419 -40.81 4.34 9.42
CA LEU A 419 -41.23 5.54 8.70
C LEU A 419 -42.24 6.33 9.52
N GLN A 420 -42.05 7.64 9.62
CA GLN A 420 -42.99 8.53 10.28
C GLN A 420 -44.30 8.66 9.48
N THR A 421 -45.38 8.12 10.03
CA THR A 421 -46.75 8.29 9.51
C THR A 421 -47.58 9.26 10.32
N ASP A 422 -47.13 9.61 11.52
CA ASP A 422 -47.80 10.60 12.36
C ASP A 422 -47.43 12.01 11.92
N ARG A 423 -48.25 12.97 12.32
CA ARG A 423 -48.05 14.39 11.98
C ARG A 423 -48.44 15.25 13.17
N ALA A 424 -47.65 16.28 13.43
CA ALA A 424 -47.99 17.32 14.40
C ALA A 424 -48.23 18.61 13.62
N ASP A 425 -49.45 19.13 13.65
CA ASP A 425 -49.90 20.22 12.77
C ASP A 425 -49.81 21.59 13.43
N SER A 426 -50.20 21.66 14.70
CA SER A 426 -50.25 22.92 15.44
C SER A 426 -50.12 22.68 16.94
N MET A 427 -49.66 23.69 17.66
CA MET A 427 -49.56 23.69 19.11
C MET A 427 -50.29 24.91 19.67
N THR A 428 -51.14 24.71 20.68
CA THR A 428 -51.92 25.77 21.31
C THR A 428 -52.02 25.55 22.82
N PRO A 429 -51.82 26.60 23.66
CA PRO A 429 -51.33 27.93 23.29
C PRO A 429 -49.83 27.92 22.95
N LEU A 430 -49.37 28.90 22.16
CA LEU A 430 -47.94 29.07 21.82
C LEU A 430 -47.16 29.88 22.87
N GLN A 431 -47.82 30.32 23.94
CA GLN A 431 -47.24 31.09 25.02
C GLN A 431 -47.94 30.79 26.35
N GLY A 432 -47.21 30.93 27.45
CA GLY A 432 -47.76 30.70 28.78
C GLY A 432 -46.68 30.58 29.87
N LEU A 433 -47.09 30.12 31.04
CA LEU A 433 -46.22 29.91 32.21
C LEU A 433 -46.00 28.41 32.47
N GLN A 434 -45.21 28.09 33.49
CA GLN A 434 -45.14 26.72 34.03
C GLN A 434 -46.56 26.17 34.31
N GLY A 435 -46.79 24.91 33.97
CA GLY A 435 -48.08 24.24 34.19
C GLY A 435 -49.15 24.64 33.18
N THR A 436 -48.84 25.49 32.18
CA THR A 436 -49.77 25.77 31.09
C THR A 436 -50.11 24.46 30.37
N PRO A 437 -51.40 24.09 30.27
CA PRO A 437 -51.81 22.94 29.49
C PRO A 437 -51.64 23.27 28.00
N VAL A 438 -50.83 22.47 27.32
CA VAL A 438 -50.58 22.60 25.90
C VAL A 438 -51.21 21.42 25.18
N THR A 439 -51.93 21.73 24.10
CA THR A 439 -52.47 20.74 23.17
C THR A 439 -51.76 20.88 21.84
N ILE A 440 -51.21 19.77 21.34
CA ILE A 440 -50.70 19.65 19.98
C ILE A 440 -51.75 18.89 19.18
N SER A 441 -52.27 19.50 18.12
CA SER A 441 -53.20 18.85 17.19
C SER A 441 -52.43 18.22 16.05
N GLY A 442 -52.90 17.08 15.56
CA GLY A 442 -52.23 16.34 14.50
C GLY A 442 -52.89 15.01 14.20
N SER A 443 -52.10 14.05 13.74
CA SER A 443 -52.47 12.64 13.56
C SER A 443 -51.45 11.80 14.31
N PHE A 444 -51.87 11.10 15.37
CA PHE A 444 -50.97 10.35 16.24
C PHE A 444 -51.45 8.90 16.39
N THR A 445 -50.96 8.04 15.51
CA THR A 445 -51.24 6.59 15.48
C THR A 445 -50.24 5.79 16.32
N ARG A 446 -49.03 6.33 16.55
CA ARG A 446 -47.99 5.71 17.38
C ARG A 446 -47.93 6.39 18.76
N PRO A 447 -47.67 5.66 19.85
CA PRO A 447 -47.46 6.29 21.15
C PRO A 447 -46.26 7.23 21.14
N VAL A 448 -46.46 8.48 21.56
CA VAL A 448 -45.36 9.42 21.80
C VAL A 448 -44.58 8.95 23.03
N THR A 449 -43.27 8.76 22.85
CA THR A 449 -42.37 8.25 23.89
C THR A 449 -41.80 9.37 24.75
N SER A 450 -41.68 10.58 24.19
CA SER A 450 -41.28 11.77 24.93
C SER A 450 -41.59 13.07 24.21
N ILE A 451 -41.70 14.15 24.99
CA ILE A 451 -41.67 15.53 24.49
C ILE A 451 -40.43 16.19 25.09
N ARG A 452 -39.55 16.73 24.24
CA ARG A 452 -38.32 17.43 24.64
C ARG A 452 -38.52 18.94 24.58
N ILE A 453 -38.19 19.65 25.65
CA ILE A 453 -38.05 21.12 25.67
C ILE A 453 -36.55 21.45 25.64
N ASP A 454 -36.12 22.30 24.70
CA ASP A 454 -34.73 22.68 24.46
C ASP A 454 -33.78 21.47 24.37
N ASN A 455 -34.23 20.46 23.61
CA ASN A 455 -33.54 19.18 23.38
C ASN A 455 -33.17 18.38 24.64
N SER A 456 -33.54 18.80 25.85
CA SER A 456 -33.00 18.26 27.11
C SER A 456 -34.05 17.92 28.16
N ILE A 457 -35.10 18.73 28.30
CA ILE A 457 -36.14 18.49 29.32
C ILE A 457 -37.18 17.53 28.74
N VAL A 458 -37.22 16.32 29.28
CA VAL A 458 -38.11 15.26 28.81
C VAL A 458 -39.39 15.23 29.66
N VAL A 459 -40.53 15.55 29.05
CA VAL A 459 -41.84 15.32 29.66
C VAL A 459 -42.27 13.89 29.32
N LYS A 460 -42.45 13.07 30.36
CA LYS A 460 -42.96 11.68 30.26
C LYS A 460 -44.22 11.48 31.09
N ALA A 461 -44.26 12.05 32.29
CA ALA A 461 -45.43 11.96 33.17
C ALA A 461 -46.55 12.87 32.64
N ASN A 462 -47.77 12.34 32.55
CA ASN A 462 -48.99 13.05 32.19
C ASN A 462 -49.07 13.54 30.72
N ILE A 463 -48.48 12.79 29.78
CA ILE A 463 -48.85 12.93 28.35
C ILE A 463 -50.17 12.19 28.14
N THR A 464 -51.20 12.91 27.70
CA THR A 464 -52.47 12.31 27.27
C THR A 464 -52.55 12.39 25.75
N GLN A 465 -52.55 11.24 25.09
CA GLN A 465 -52.64 11.13 23.63
C GLN A 465 -53.98 10.54 23.22
N ASN A 466 -54.54 11.05 22.12
CA ASN A 466 -55.53 10.36 21.31
C ASN A 466 -55.15 10.46 19.82
N ALA A 467 -55.98 9.91 18.93
CA ALA A 467 -55.67 9.84 17.51
C ALA A 467 -55.40 11.22 16.85
N THR A 468 -55.91 12.32 17.43
CA THR A 468 -55.82 13.66 16.83
C THR A 468 -55.15 14.72 17.71
N SER A 469 -54.78 14.38 18.94
CA SER A 469 -54.19 15.36 19.87
C SER A 469 -53.26 14.74 20.91
N LEU A 470 -52.26 15.52 21.29
CA LEU A 470 -51.35 15.28 22.42
C LEU A 470 -51.50 16.41 23.42
N LYS A 471 -51.69 16.07 24.70
CA LYS A 471 -51.81 17.04 25.78
C LYS A 471 -50.76 16.78 26.85
N PHE A 472 -50.13 17.85 27.31
CA PHE A 472 -49.16 17.82 28.40
C PHE A 472 -49.11 19.18 29.10
N LEU A 473 -48.50 19.22 30.28
CA LEU A 473 -48.26 20.46 30.99
C LEU A 473 -46.85 20.96 30.72
N MET A 474 -46.69 22.26 30.44
CA MET A 474 -45.38 22.87 30.27
C MET A 474 -44.55 22.74 31.56
N PRO A 475 -43.31 22.21 31.49
CA PRO A 475 -42.45 22.09 32.66
C PRO A 475 -41.98 23.47 33.14
N ARG A 476 -41.29 23.50 34.27
CA ARG A 476 -40.65 24.73 34.75
C ARG A 476 -39.52 25.11 33.80
N HIS A 477 -39.53 26.36 33.33
CA HIS A 477 -38.50 26.93 32.47
C HIS A 477 -38.31 28.42 32.77
N THR A 478 -37.14 28.97 32.45
CA THR A 478 -36.89 30.41 32.51
C THR A 478 -37.63 31.14 31.39
N GLU A 479 -37.83 32.46 31.54
CA GLU A 479 -38.42 33.30 30.49
C GLU A 479 -37.63 33.17 29.18
N GLY A 480 -38.36 33.06 28.06
CA GLY A 480 -37.76 32.93 26.73
C GLY A 480 -38.51 31.97 25.81
N SER A 481 -38.12 31.95 24.54
CA SER A 481 -38.64 31.02 23.55
C SER A 481 -37.91 29.68 23.66
N VAL A 482 -38.66 28.59 23.73
CA VAL A 482 -38.11 27.23 23.80
C VAL A 482 -38.57 26.38 22.62
N LYS A 483 -37.77 25.39 22.24
CA LYS A 483 -38.14 24.41 21.22
C LYS A 483 -38.82 23.21 21.84
N VAL A 484 -40.03 22.91 21.41
CA VAL A 484 -40.82 21.73 21.76
C VAL A 484 -40.68 20.70 20.65
N SER A 485 -40.01 19.58 20.92
CA SER A 485 -39.83 18.49 19.96
C SER A 485 -40.57 17.24 20.44
N ILE A 486 -41.19 16.50 19.53
CA ILE A 486 -42.02 15.34 19.83
C ILE A 486 -41.32 14.10 19.25
N ASP A 487 -41.18 13.07 20.06
CA ASP A 487 -40.51 11.82 19.68
C ASP A 487 -41.46 10.64 19.89
N ASN A 488 -41.70 9.88 18.82
CA ASN A 488 -42.48 8.63 18.83
C ASN A 488 -41.66 7.44 18.29
N GLY A 489 -40.33 7.58 18.24
CA GLY A 489 -39.42 6.54 17.76
C GLY A 489 -39.50 6.22 16.27
N ALA A 490 -40.01 7.14 15.44
CA ALA A 490 -40.04 7.05 13.98
C ALA A 490 -39.27 8.22 13.34
N ASP A 491 -38.81 8.04 12.10
CA ASP A 491 -37.98 9.02 11.35
C ASP A 491 -38.68 9.46 10.05
N PRO A 492 -38.69 10.77 9.69
CA PRO A 492 -38.20 11.91 10.47
C PRO A 492 -38.97 12.11 11.79
N VAL A 493 -38.31 12.74 12.77
CA VAL A 493 -38.99 13.21 13.99
C VAL A 493 -40.14 14.16 13.62
N LEU A 494 -41.20 14.15 14.44
CA LEU A 494 -42.37 15.00 14.23
C LEU A 494 -41.99 16.49 14.26
N GLN A 495 -42.78 17.31 13.55
CA GLN A 495 -42.62 18.76 13.51
C GLN A 495 -42.48 19.33 14.92
N SER A 496 -41.44 20.15 15.12
CA SER A 496 -41.22 20.87 16.37
C SER A 496 -41.94 22.23 16.36
N PHE A 497 -42.28 22.71 17.55
CA PHE A 497 -42.91 24.02 17.76
C PHE A 497 -42.07 24.91 18.66
N THR A 498 -42.33 26.21 18.62
CA THR A 498 -41.75 27.18 19.55
C THR A 498 -42.80 27.57 20.58
N PHE A 499 -42.45 27.54 21.86
CA PHE A 499 -43.31 28.03 22.95
C PHE A 499 -42.62 29.20 23.66
N ALA A 500 -43.33 30.31 23.84
CA ALA A 500 -42.82 31.47 24.56
C ALA A 500 -43.20 31.39 26.05
N PHE A 501 -42.22 31.13 26.91
CA PHE A 501 -42.40 31.23 28.35
C PHE A 501 -42.48 32.70 28.76
N GLY A 502 -43.64 33.11 29.28
CA GLY A 502 -43.85 34.45 29.82
C GLY A 502 -43.19 34.64 31.18
N LYS A 503 -43.01 35.91 31.58
CA LYS A 503 -42.62 36.27 32.95
C LYS A 503 -43.63 35.68 33.93
N PRO A 504 -43.22 34.88 34.94
CA PRO A 504 -44.13 34.42 35.98
C PRO A 504 -44.87 35.61 36.60
N ILE A 505 -46.18 35.71 36.38
CA ILE A 505 -47.03 36.66 37.10
C ILE A 505 -47.23 36.07 38.48
N VAL A 506 -46.43 36.49 39.45
CA VAL A 506 -46.77 36.23 40.84
C VAL A 506 -47.91 37.19 41.20
N ALA A 507 -49.07 36.64 41.54
CA ALA A 507 -50.21 37.41 42.01
C ALA A 507 -49.78 38.37 43.14
N MET A 508 -50.14 39.65 42.99
CA MET A 508 -50.03 40.65 44.03
C MET A 508 -50.93 40.21 45.19
N ASN A 509 -50.38 40.21 46.41
CA ASN A 509 -51.00 39.86 47.71
C ASN A 509 -50.69 38.48 48.29
N ALA A 510 -49.52 37.89 47.99
CA ALA A 510 -48.96 36.89 48.88
C ALA A 510 -48.06 37.58 49.92
N ASP A 511 -48.46 37.53 51.20
CA ASP A 511 -47.59 37.87 52.34
C ASP A 511 -46.40 36.89 52.25
N TYR A 512 -45.21 37.37 51.86
CA TYR A 512 -44.04 36.51 51.58
C TYR A 512 -43.35 36.06 52.88
N GLY A 513 -44.09 35.39 53.75
CA GLY A 513 -43.60 34.70 54.95
C GLY A 513 -43.05 35.62 56.06
N THR A 514 -43.16 35.15 57.29
CA THR A 514 -42.47 35.70 58.46
C THR A 514 -41.10 35.03 58.61
N VAL A 515 -40.05 35.81 58.89
CA VAL A 515 -38.75 35.27 59.31
C VAL A 515 -38.59 35.66 60.77
N GLU A 516 -38.70 34.69 61.68
CA GLU A 516 -38.44 34.90 63.10
C GLU A 516 -36.92 34.87 63.35
N PHE A 517 -36.39 35.95 63.92
CA PHE A 517 -34.97 36.01 64.30
C PHE A 517 -34.79 35.52 65.74
N GLY A 518 -34.05 34.42 65.90
CA GLY A 518 -33.64 33.89 67.20
C GLY A 518 -32.77 34.86 68.02
N SER A 519 -32.72 34.61 69.32
CA SER A 519 -32.49 35.60 70.38
C SER A 519 -31.05 36.01 70.69
N ASP A 520 -30.02 35.52 70.00
CA ASP A 520 -28.64 35.87 70.38
C ASP A 520 -27.70 36.12 69.18
N LYS A 521 -26.50 36.65 69.49
CA LYS A 521 -25.48 37.00 68.49
C LYS A 521 -24.85 35.77 67.81
N SER A 522 -24.99 34.57 68.38
CA SER A 522 -24.35 33.32 67.93
C SER A 522 -25.26 32.46 67.03
N THR A 523 -26.58 32.55 67.20
CA THR A 523 -27.61 31.88 66.39
C THR A 523 -27.87 32.56 65.04
N LEU A 524 -27.42 33.81 64.87
CA LEU A 524 -27.47 34.57 63.62
C LEU A 524 -26.65 33.98 62.45
N LEU A 525 -25.81 32.97 62.68
CA LEU A 525 -24.98 32.37 61.62
C LEU A 525 -25.47 31.02 61.08
N ALA A 526 -26.35 30.29 61.79
CA ALA A 526 -26.71 28.92 61.39
C ALA A 526 -28.20 28.77 61.00
N SER A 527 -29.15 29.23 61.83
CA SER A 527 -30.58 29.20 61.49
C SER A 527 -30.96 30.30 60.51
N ALA A 528 -30.36 31.49 60.67
CA ALA A 528 -30.56 32.60 59.73
C ALA A 528 -30.11 32.24 58.30
N ASN A 529 -29.06 31.44 58.11
CA ASN A 529 -28.63 31.08 56.75
C ASN A 529 -29.64 30.21 56.01
N LYS A 530 -30.40 29.33 56.67
CA LYS A 530 -31.37 28.45 55.98
C LYS A 530 -32.61 29.22 55.51
N ASP A 531 -33.19 30.04 56.39
CA ASP A 531 -34.38 30.84 56.08
C ASP A 531 -34.04 32.05 55.21
N MET A 532 -32.86 32.66 55.41
CA MET A 532 -32.36 33.70 54.52
C MET A 532 -32.01 33.14 53.15
N ASN A 533 -31.41 31.95 53.01
CA ASN A 533 -31.17 31.33 51.69
C ASN A 533 -32.47 30.98 50.96
N SER A 534 -33.51 30.55 51.69
CA SER A 534 -34.86 30.37 51.13
C SER A 534 -35.45 31.70 50.64
N LEU A 535 -35.29 32.78 51.42
CA LEU A 535 -35.72 34.13 51.05
C LEU A 535 -34.90 34.67 49.86
N ILE A 536 -33.59 34.45 49.84
CA ILE A 536 -32.66 34.84 48.76
C ILE A 536 -33.05 34.13 47.47
N THR A 537 -33.38 32.84 47.52
CA THR A 537 -33.84 32.09 46.35
C THR A 537 -35.17 32.64 45.81
N LYS A 538 -36.04 33.15 46.71
CA LYS A 538 -37.30 33.80 46.33
C LYS A 538 -37.07 35.22 45.79
N ILE A 539 -36.11 35.97 46.33
CA ILE A 539 -35.77 37.35 45.92
C ILE A 539 -34.98 37.35 44.60
N SER A 540 -34.05 36.41 44.39
CA SER A 540 -33.24 36.30 43.16
C SER A 540 -34.06 35.97 41.91
N LEU A 541 -35.32 35.59 42.09
CA LEU A 541 -36.28 35.34 41.01
C LEU A 541 -37.17 36.56 40.71
N LEU A 542 -37.03 37.67 41.45
CA LEU A 542 -37.79 38.91 41.25
C LEU A 542 -37.05 39.85 40.29
N SER A 543 -37.80 40.57 39.43
CA SER A 543 -37.28 41.66 38.60
C SER A 543 -38.01 42.99 38.86
N GLY A 544 -37.30 44.11 38.71
CA GLY A 544 -37.81 45.48 38.89
C GLY A 544 -37.85 45.99 40.34
N THR A 545 -38.27 47.24 40.53
CA THR A 545 -38.40 47.87 41.86
C THR A 545 -39.49 47.17 42.68
N LYS A 546 -39.14 46.58 43.83
CA LYS A 546 -40.09 45.94 44.75
C LYS A 546 -39.97 46.54 46.15
N VAL A 547 -41.05 46.49 46.92
CA VAL A 547 -41.04 46.81 48.35
C VAL A 547 -41.28 45.50 49.09
N ILE A 548 -40.33 45.09 49.93
CA ILE A 548 -40.43 43.86 50.71
C ILE A 548 -40.67 44.25 52.17
N THR A 549 -41.68 43.67 52.81
CA THR A 549 -41.94 43.96 54.23
C THR A 549 -41.35 42.84 55.07
N LEU A 550 -40.36 43.15 55.90
CA LEU A 550 -39.79 42.20 56.85
C LEU A 550 -40.48 42.39 58.22
N LYS A 551 -41.23 41.39 58.67
CA LYS A 551 -41.90 41.42 59.99
C LYS A 551 -41.05 40.64 60.99
N GLY A 552 -40.81 41.22 62.18
CA GLY A 552 -40.39 40.47 63.37
C GLY A 552 -38.92 40.56 63.76
N ILE A 553 -38.40 41.76 64.08
CA ILE A 553 -37.17 41.84 64.89
C ILE A 553 -37.58 41.81 66.37
N GLU A 554 -37.36 40.67 67.04
CA GLU A 554 -37.54 40.58 68.50
C GLU A 554 -36.30 41.18 69.19
N ILE A 555 -36.51 42.17 70.07
CA ILE A 555 -35.45 42.71 70.93
C ILE A 555 -35.54 41.94 72.24
N GLU A 556 -34.63 40.99 72.45
CA GLU A 556 -34.63 40.24 73.70
C GLU A 556 -34.14 41.12 74.86
N ASN A 557 -34.90 41.06 75.95
CA ASN A 557 -34.63 41.68 77.25
C ASN A 557 -34.80 43.22 77.36
N PRO A 558 -36.04 43.73 77.22
CA PRO A 558 -36.39 45.14 77.47
C PRO A 558 -36.09 45.62 78.91
N LYS A 559 -35.68 44.73 79.82
CA LYS A 559 -35.31 45.07 81.20
C LYS A 559 -34.13 46.04 81.30
N LYS A 560 -33.27 46.15 80.28
CA LYS A 560 -32.16 47.13 80.23
C LYS A 560 -32.51 48.47 79.57
N VAL A 561 -33.71 48.62 79.00
CA VAL A 561 -34.15 49.88 78.38
C VAL A 561 -34.76 50.76 79.48
N THR A 562 -33.96 51.68 80.02
CA THR A 562 -34.37 52.61 81.07
C THR A 562 -35.02 53.88 80.54
N ALA A 563 -34.87 54.18 79.23
CA ALA A 563 -35.49 55.30 78.54
C ALA A 563 -35.85 54.96 77.08
N ILE A 564 -36.88 55.60 76.52
CA ILE A 564 -37.33 55.42 75.11
C ILE A 564 -36.21 55.80 74.10
N SER A 565 -35.29 56.69 74.47
CA SER A 565 -34.10 57.03 73.67
C SER A 565 -33.17 55.83 73.43
N ASP A 566 -33.06 54.91 74.39
CA ASP A 566 -32.21 53.72 74.28
C ASP A 566 -32.88 52.64 73.40
N TYR A 567 -34.21 52.61 73.36
CA TYR A 567 -34.98 51.78 72.43
C TYR A 567 -34.66 52.15 70.97
N ASN A 568 -34.71 53.44 70.62
CA ASN A 568 -34.40 53.88 69.27
C ASN A 568 -32.95 53.55 68.86
N LYS A 569 -31.98 53.69 69.77
CA LYS A 569 -30.58 53.29 69.52
C LYS A 569 -30.44 51.79 69.25
N LEU A 570 -31.10 50.94 70.04
CA LEU A 570 -31.13 49.48 69.85
C LEU A 570 -31.76 49.09 68.52
N VAL A 571 -32.86 49.74 68.13
CA VAL A 571 -33.51 49.55 66.84
C VAL A 571 -32.59 49.91 65.68
N THR A 572 -31.94 51.08 65.73
CA THR A 572 -30.98 51.50 64.70
C THR A 572 -29.78 50.55 64.60
N ALA A 573 -29.22 50.12 65.73
CA ALA A 573 -28.10 49.16 65.74
C ALA A 573 -28.48 47.81 65.10
N ARG A 574 -29.71 47.35 65.33
CA ARG A 574 -30.20 46.08 64.76
C ARG A 574 -30.52 46.20 63.27
N ILE A 575 -31.11 47.32 62.83
CA ILE A 575 -31.31 47.63 61.40
C ILE A 575 -29.98 47.62 60.65
N ASN A 576 -28.93 48.23 61.23
CA ASN A 576 -27.60 48.24 60.62
C ASN A 576 -27.01 46.83 60.49
N LEU A 577 -27.20 45.98 61.50
CA LEU A 577 -26.67 44.61 61.51
C LEU A 577 -27.37 43.71 60.47
N VAL A 578 -28.70 43.84 60.33
CA VAL A 578 -29.47 43.16 59.29
C VAL A 578 -29.11 43.70 57.89
N THR A 579 -28.97 45.01 57.75
CA THR A 579 -28.54 45.65 56.49
C THR A 579 -27.15 45.16 56.06
N ALA A 580 -26.20 45.03 57.00
CA ALA A 580 -24.87 44.50 56.73
C ALA A 580 -24.90 43.02 56.32
N ALA A 581 -25.73 42.20 56.96
CA ALA A 581 -25.91 40.80 56.60
C ALA A 581 -26.51 40.65 55.18
N ILE A 582 -27.53 41.46 54.84
CA ILE A 582 -28.12 41.48 53.49
C ILE A 582 -27.08 41.90 52.46
N LYS A 583 -26.31 42.98 52.69
CA LYS A 583 -25.25 43.43 51.77
C LYS A 583 -24.13 42.41 51.59
N LYS A 584 -23.79 41.64 52.63
CA LYS A 584 -22.76 40.59 52.55
C LYS A 584 -23.18 39.46 51.59
N ILE A 585 -24.46 39.12 51.56
CA ILE A 585 -24.97 38.01 50.75
C ILE A 585 -25.47 38.48 49.38
N MET A 586 -26.02 39.69 49.30
CA MET A 586 -26.55 40.30 48.09
C MET A 586 -25.99 41.72 47.92
N PRO A 587 -24.71 41.85 47.48
CA PRO A 587 -24.03 43.15 47.40
C PRO A 587 -24.68 44.13 46.42
N GLN A 588 -25.47 43.63 45.47
CA GLN A 588 -26.13 44.41 44.42
C GLN A 588 -27.39 45.16 44.92
N VAL A 589 -27.88 44.87 46.12
CA VAL A 589 -29.14 45.41 46.63
C VAL A 589 -28.92 46.72 47.38
N VAL A 590 -29.62 47.78 46.96
CA VAL A 590 -29.64 49.06 47.68
C VAL A 590 -30.73 49.00 48.75
N VAL A 591 -30.31 48.93 50.03
CA VAL A 591 -31.21 48.97 51.18
C VAL A 591 -31.51 50.43 51.52
N ASN A 592 -32.77 50.85 51.35
CA ASN A 592 -33.20 52.20 51.75
C ASN A 592 -33.88 52.13 53.13
N THR A 593 -33.19 52.64 54.15
CA THR A 593 -33.70 52.66 55.53
C THR A 593 -34.69 53.80 55.80
N ALA A 594 -34.86 54.75 54.87
CA ALA A 594 -35.71 55.94 55.06
C ALA A 594 -37.22 55.64 55.20
N LEU A 595 -37.66 54.40 54.91
CA LEU A 595 -39.07 53.96 55.03
C LEU A 595 -39.40 53.30 56.38
N THR A 596 -38.54 53.42 57.38
CA THR A 596 -38.80 52.85 58.71
C THR A 596 -39.80 53.68 59.51
N LYS A 597 -41.05 53.19 59.62
CA LYS A 597 -41.98 53.67 60.66
C LYS A 597 -41.78 52.84 61.93
N THR A 598 -40.97 53.35 62.85
CA THR A 598 -40.92 52.81 64.22
C THR A 598 -41.91 53.59 65.07
N LYS A 599 -43.09 53.02 65.34
CA LYS A 599 -43.95 53.59 66.38
C LYS A 599 -43.38 53.16 67.74
N ALA A 600 -42.72 54.08 68.44
CA ALA A 600 -42.28 53.81 69.81
C ALA A 600 -43.51 53.55 70.69
N PRO A 601 -43.44 52.64 71.68
CA PRO A 601 -44.49 52.48 72.67
C PRO A 601 -44.70 53.80 73.42
N ALA A 602 -45.95 54.12 73.77
CA ALA A 602 -46.28 55.37 74.44
C ALA A 602 -45.74 55.42 75.89
N LYS A 603 -45.51 54.26 76.53
CA LYS A 603 -44.98 54.14 77.89
C LYS A 603 -43.93 53.02 77.99
N ILE A 604 -42.93 53.20 78.86
CA ILE A 604 -41.85 52.20 79.10
C ILE A 604 -42.39 50.87 79.63
N THR A 605 -43.50 50.88 80.37
CA THR A 605 -44.15 49.67 80.89
C THR A 605 -44.63 48.73 79.78
N ASP A 606 -44.98 49.29 78.61
CA ASP A 606 -45.48 48.54 77.45
C ASP A 606 -44.36 47.74 76.75
N LEU A 607 -43.09 48.08 77.04
CA LEU A 607 -41.93 47.27 76.60
C LEU A 607 -41.77 46.01 77.45
N LYS A 608 -42.24 45.97 78.70
CA LYS A 608 -41.95 44.88 79.65
C LYS A 608 -43.00 43.77 79.65
N SER A 609 -44.20 44.00 79.13
CA SER A 609 -45.34 43.10 79.34
C SER A 609 -45.79 42.28 78.14
N ASN A 610 -45.25 42.50 76.95
CA ASN A 610 -45.58 41.68 75.78
C ASN A 610 -44.41 41.66 74.81
N LYS A 611 -44.27 40.57 74.05
CA LYS A 611 -43.40 40.45 72.88
C LYS A 611 -43.79 41.54 71.85
N ALA A 612 -43.37 42.78 72.09
CA ALA A 612 -43.67 43.90 71.21
C ALA A 612 -42.76 43.76 69.99
N TYR A 613 -43.29 43.13 68.95
CA TYR A 613 -42.59 42.93 67.69
C TYR A 613 -42.25 44.28 67.05
N LEU A 614 -40.97 44.49 66.75
CA LEU A 614 -40.58 45.58 65.87
C LEU A 614 -40.94 45.17 64.43
N ILE A 615 -41.93 45.84 63.84
CA ILE A 615 -42.22 45.70 62.42
C ILE A 615 -41.28 46.66 61.67
N VAL A 616 -40.32 46.10 60.93
CA VAL A 616 -39.37 46.89 60.14
C VAL A 616 -39.64 46.66 58.67
N THR A 617 -40.44 47.54 58.06
CA THR A 617 -40.60 47.54 56.62
C THR A 617 -39.32 48.02 55.94
N LEU A 618 -38.65 47.14 55.19
CA LEU A 618 -37.40 47.45 54.48
C LEU A 618 -37.66 47.53 52.98
N GLY A 619 -37.70 48.75 52.42
CA GLY A 619 -37.73 48.91 50.97
C GLY A 619 -36.41 48.45 50.35
N LEU A 620 -36.42 47.31 49.67
CA LEU A 620 -35.26 46.76 48.96
C LEU A 620 -35.32 47.14 47.48
N LYS A 621 -34.44 48.03 47.03
CA LYS A 621 -34.28 48.30 45.60
C LYS A 621 -33.23 47.33 45.05
N VAL A 622 -33.70 46.31 44.34
CA VAL A 622 -32.85 45.39 43.58
C VAL A 622 -32.82 45.91 42.15
N SER A 623 -31.67 46.43 41.72
CA SER A 623 -31.44 46.90 40.34
C SER A 623 -30.80 45.81 39.52
#